data_AF-A0A1Y3ABK8-F1
#
_entry.id   AF-A0A1Y3ABK8-F1
#
_cell.length_a   1.000
_cell.length_b   1.000
_cell.length_c   1.000
_cell.angle_alpha   90.00
_cell.angle_beta   90.00
_cell.angle_gamma   90.00
#
_symmetry.space_group_name_H-M   'P 1'
#
loop_
_entity.id
_entity.type
_entity.pdbx_description
1 polymer ?
#
loop_
_entity_poly.entity_id
_entity_poly.type
_entity_poly.pdbx_seq_one_letter_code
_entity_poly.pdbx_strand_id
1 'polypeptide(L)' 'MSDKPASMYRTIDKPSYTRREYITGIPGSKIAQHNMGDLSAEPDDYPVQISLRVEEELQVRHGSLES' A
#
# COMPACT_ATOMS: atom_id res chain seq x y z
N MET A 1 -0.56 20.36 -4.04
CA MET A 1 -0.70 20.37 -2.57
C MET A 1 0.54 19.71 -2.01
N SER A 2 1.34 20.41 -1.23
CA SER A 2 2.50 19.80 -0.56
C SER A 2 1.96 18.89 0.55
N ASP A 3 1.97 17.58 0.31
CA ASP A 3 1.61 16.61 1.33
C ASP A 3 2.58 16.70 2.51
N LYS A 4 2.09 16.42 3.72
CA LYS A 4 2.96 16.31 4.89
C LYS A 4 4.03 15.24 4.63
N PRO A 5 5.30 15.49 5.01
CA PRO A 5 6.41 14.59 4.68
C PRO A 5 6.20 13.19 5.23
N ALA A 6 6.71 12.17 4.51
CA ALA A 6 6.59 10.74 4.82
C ALA A 6 6.87 10.41 6.29
N SER A 7 7.94 11.02 6.82
CA SER A 7 8.44 10.86 8.19
C SER A 7 7.37 11.07 9.27
N MET A 8 6.38 11.93 9.05
CA MET A 8 5.31 12.20 10.03
C MET A 8 4.34 11.04 10.24
N TYR A 9 4.24 10.10 9.29
CA TYR A 9 3.34 8.94 9.38
C TYR A 9 4.13 7.63 9.33
N ARG A 10 5.41 7.64 9.74
CA ARG A 10 6.27 6.46 9.67
C ARG A 10 5.93 5.43 10.75
N THR A 11 5.73 5.90 11.98
CA THR A 11 5.51 5.08 13.17
C THR A 11 4.03 4.76 13.36
N ILE A 12 3.71 3.56 13.84
CA ILE A 12 2.36 3.16 14.21
C ILE A 12 2.11 3.59 15.67
N ASP A 13 1.46 4.74 15.87
CA ASP A 13 1.22 5.33 17.19
C ASP A 13 -0.27 5.39 17.58
N LYS A 14 -1.17 4.97 16.68
CA LYS A 14 -2.63 5.09 16.83
C LYS A 14 -3.35 3.78 16.47
N PRO A 15 -4.56 3.56 17.01
CA PRO A 15 -5.43 2.48 16.58
C PRO A 15 -5.74 2.55 15.08
N SER A 16 -6.07 1.39 14.50
CA SER A 16 -6.38 1.29 13.07
C SER A 16 -7.64 2.09 12.70
N TYR A 17 -7.48 3.04 11.78
CA TYR A 17 -8.56 3.85 11.22
C TYR A 17 -8.87 3.40 9.79
N THR A 18 -9.95 2.64 9.63
CA THR A 18 -10.33 2.03 8.35
C THR A 18 -11.59 2.68 7.77
N ARG A 19 -11.85 2.50 6.47
CA ARG A 19 -13.14 2.89 5.87
C ARG A 19 -14.24 2.04 6.51
N ARG A 20 -15.15 2.68 7.26
CA ARG A 20 -16.30 2.08 7.94
C ARG A 20 -17.56 2.88 7.63
N GLU A 21 -18.73 2.29 7.85
CA GLU A 21 -20.03 2.91 7.55
C GLU A 21 -20.24 4.29 8.20
N TYR A 22 -19.65 4.49 9.38
CA TYR A 22 -19.75 5.73 10.16
C TYR A 22 -18.63 6.74 9.85
N ILE A 23 -17.73 6.44 8.90
CA ILE A 23 -16.63 7.33 8.50
C ILE A 23 -16.85 7.81 7.07
N THR A 24 -17.15 9.10 6.93
CA THR A 24 -17.45 9.75 5.65
C THR A 24 -16.26 10.57 5.11
N GLY A 25 -16.18 10.75 3.78
CA GLY A 25 -15.24 11.69 3.16
C GLY A 25 -13.78 11.21 3.07
N ILE A 26 -13.51 9.91 3.19
CA ILE A 26 -12.16 9.36 3.01
C ILE A 26 -11.78 9.37 1.52
N PRO A 27 -10.68 10.03 1.12
CA PRO A 27 -10.19 9.99 -0.27
C PRO A 27 -9.85 8.57 -0.74
N GLY A 28 -9.93 8.32 -2.04
CA GLY A 28 -9.47 7.06 -2.64
C GLY A 28 -7.98 6.82 -2.45
N SER A 29 -7.55 5.56 -2.50
CA SER A 29 -6.12 5.22 -2.53
C SER A 29 -5.52 5.65 -3.86
N LYS A 30 -4.29 6.19 -3.85
CA LYS A 30 -3.57 6.56 -5.09
C LYS A 30 -3.26 5.32 -5.94
N ILE A 31 -2.77 4.25 -5.32
CA ILE A 31 -2.64 2.95 -5.98
C ILE A 31 -4.03 2.38 -6.28
N ALA A 32 -4.26 2.08 -7.55
CA ALA A 32 -5.51 1.51 -8.05
C ALA A 32 -5.33 0.09 -8.61
N GLN A 33 -4.13 -0.26 -9.05
CA GLN A 33 -3.79 -1.57 -9.60
C GLN A 33 -2.69 -2.23 -8.76
N HIS A 34 -2.91 -3.48 -8.37
CA HIS A 34 -1.96 -4.23 -7.55
C HIS A 34 -1.22 -5.33 -8.31
N ASN A 35 -1.74 -5.73 -9.47
CA ASN A 35 -1.15 -6.74 -10.32
C ASN A 35 -0.73 -6.07 -11.63
N MET A 36 0.46 -6.41 -12.12
CA MET A 36 1.04 -5.87 -13.35
C MET A 36 1.69 -7.01 -14.13
N GLY A 37 1.79 -6.85 -15.45
CA GLY A 37 2.32 -7.88 -16.35
C GLY A 37 1.22 -8.70 -17.03
N ASP A 38 1.52 -9.95 -17.35
CA ASP A 38 0.55 -10.88 -17.92
C ASP A 38 -0.35 -11.44 -16.83
N LEU A 39 -1.63 -11.05 -16.85
CA LEU A 39 -2.63 -11.47 -15.86
C LEU A 39 -3.35 -12.77 -16.27
N SER A 40 -3.02 -13.34 -17.43
CA SER A 40 -3.60 -14.59 -17.92
C SER A 40 -2.77 -15.83 -17.55
N ALA A 41 -1.51 -15.63 -17.18
CA ALA A 41 -0.63 -16.68 -16.67
C ALA A 41 -0.85 -16.89 -15.17
N GLU A 42 -0.75 -18.14 -14.71
CA GLU A 42 -0.83 -18.48 -13.30
C GLU A 42 0.55 -18.30 -12.62
N PRO A 43 0.61 -18.01 -11.31
CA PRO A 43 1.89 -17.82 -10.60
C PRO A 43 2.86 -19.00 -10.71
N ASP A 44 2.34 -20.23 -10.87
CA ASP A 44 3.12 -21.46 -10.99
C ASP A 44 3.73 -21.65 -12.40
N ASP A 45 3.28 -20.87 -13.39
CA ASP A 45 3.88 -20.85 -14.74
C ASP A 45 5.26 -20.17 -14.73
N TYR A 46 5.56 -19.39 -13.69
CA TYR A 46 6.83 -18.71 -13.51
C TYR A 46 7.78 -19.53 -12.61
N PRO A 47 8.92 -20.03 -13.12
CA PRO A 47 9.82 -20.90 -12.37
C PRO A 47 10.60 -20.18 -11.25
N VAL A 48 10.56 -18.84 -11.22
CA VAL A 48 11.28 -18.02 -10.25
C VAL A 48 10.31 -17.03 -9.63
N GLN A 49 10.30 -16.99 -8.29
CA GLN A 49 9.49 -16.07 -7.50
C GLN A 49 10.39 -15.26 -6.57
N ILE A 50 10.18 -13.95 -6.52
CA ILE A 50 10.94 -13.02 -5.68
C ILE A 50 9.94 -12.29 -4.78
N SER A 51 10.26 -12.16 -3.50
CA SER A 51 9.47 -11.41 -2.53
C SER A 51 10.28 -10.26 -1.95
N LEU A 52 9.65 -9.10 -1.84
CA LEU A 52 10.15 -7.98 -1.04
C LEU A 52 9.46 -8.01 0.34
N ARG A 53 10.26 -7.92 1.41
CA ARG A 53 9.78 -7.93 2.80
C ARG A 53 10.35 -6.73 3.54
N VAL A 54 9.58 -6.23 4.51
CA VAL A 54 10.06 -5.19 5.43
C VAL A 54 10.84 -5.82 6.58
N GLU A 55 11.85 -5.12 7.06
CA GLU A 55 12.72 -5.57 8.18
C GLU A 55 12.40 -4.86 9.50
N GLU A 56 11.55 -3.83 9.47
CA GLU A 56 11.15 -3.06 10.65
C GLU A 56 9.62 -2.83 10.66
N GLU A 57 9.10 -2.33 11.78
CA GLU A 57 7.70 -1.92 11.88
C GLU A 57 7.53 -0.49 11.33
N LEU A 58 6.64 -0.34 10.36
CA LEU A 58 6.38 0.94 9.70
C LEU A 58 5.01 0.99 9.03
N GLN A 59 4.58 2.21 8.67
CA GLN A 59 3.49 2.42 7.74
C GLN A 59 4.01 2.79 6.35
N VAL A 60 3.65 2.00 5.33
CA VAL A 60 3.86 2.36 3.93
C VAL A 60 2.65 3.15 3.44
N ARG A 61 2.88 4.33 2.85
CA ARG A 61 1.80 5.14 2.29
C ARG A 61 1.34 4.56 0.97
N HIS A 62 0.03 4.64 0.69
CA HIS A 62 -0.53 4.25 -0.60
C HIS A 62 0.12 4.99 -1.78
N GLY A 63 0.66 6.19 -1.58
CA GLY A 63 1.39 6.93 -2.61
C GLY A 63 2.75 6.32 -2.92
N SER A 64 3.44 5.78 -1.90
CA SER A 64 4.73 5.08 -2.04
C SER A 64 4.59 3.66 -2.60
N LEU A 65 3.38 3.09 -2.60
CA LEU A 65 3.11 1.84 -3.32
C LEU A 65 2.90 2.06 -4.81
N GLU A 66 2.51 3.27 -5.21
CA GLU A 66 2.26 3.65 -6.61
C GLU A 66 3.52 4.16 -7.33
N SER A 67 4.41 4.86 -6.61
CA SER A 67 5.62 5.50 -7.15
C SER A 67 6.87 5.13 -6.37
#